data_AF-A0A7S4CUS1-F1
#
_entry.id   AF-A0A7S4CUS1-F1
#
_cell.length_a   1.000
_cell.length_b   1.000
_cell.length_c   1.000
_cell.angle_alpha   90.00
_cell.angle_beta   90.00
_cell.angle_gamma   90.00
#
_symmetry.space_group_name_H-M   'P 1'
#
loop_
_entity.id
_entity.type
_entity.pdbx_description
1 polymer ?
#
loop_
_entity_poly.entity_id
_entity_poly.type
_entity_poly.pdbx_seq_one_letter_code
_entity_poly.pdbx_strand_id
1 'polypeptide(L)'
;GDAGKDGGDGDAGDAGKDGDDGGDGDAGKDGDDGGDGDAGKDGDDGGDGYSGGNANRCNGGKEPYFTFMHAGSTMFNFEHRGQAHIILCVLVAWLGFGLVILAGSMCMQNVGVLHRPLIPPQRKQLPGKAQEIYEMYVPSTLGHMIVILWVVGYLVLCFLWMHEHARINNLVGKVGRGLGSTTAGLLSLILLPVSRKSLLLATFGIPFERAIAAHRTLGGFSFWMMTAHGLAMMISYITVYPNYGCSGAYGLLYMVRWNVVYPHGPPLAGLIAWLFMVITLMAAQIRRSNWELFVVLHVICYINIFFWAVLHYQNFLFMFGLPLIMYTIDVVARWVSSTRETHLLAKEVITTGDSTLTVLKISKPGLRFKPGQWVLVKARGLSSIAPWHPFSISSFEGQHGVDTFTVHVKDMGTDTWTGRLRESELSGTDLQIEGPFGSLSLDVSGYKTVFLVAGGI
;
A
#
# COMPACT_ATOMS: atom_id res chain seq x y z
N GLY A 1 -33.08 35.61 -50.46
CA GLY A 1 -33.09 34.14 -50.39
C GLY A 1 -33.33 33.70 -48.98
N ASP A 2 -34.48 34.14 -48.46
CA ASP A 2 -35.45 33.57 -47.53
C ASP A 2 -35.01 32.60 -46.43
N ALA A 3 -35.07 33.13 -45.21
CA ALA A 3 -35.44 32.40 -44.01
C ALA A 3 -36.97 32.38 -43.91
N GLY A 4 -37.55 31.21 -43.66
CA GLY A 4 -38.97 31.03 -43.34
C GLY A 4 -39.12 30.08 -42.15
N LYS A 5 -39.80 30.54 -41.10
CA LYS A 5 -40.07 29.85 -39.84
C LYS A 5 -41.33 28.99 -39.91
N ASP A 6 -41.25 27.89 -39.15
CA ASP A 6 -42.22 27.19 -38.30
C ASP A 6 -43.68 27.01 -38.75
N GLY A 7 -44.14 25.76 -38.67
CA GLY A 7 -45.56 25.41 -38.57
C GLY A 7 -45.78 23.90 -38.47
N GLY A 8 -46.37 23.44 -37.36
CA GLY A 8 -46.91 22.08 -37.29
C GLY A 8 -47.25 21.60 -35.88
N ASP A 9 -48.32 22.11 -35.29
CA ASP A 9 -49.05 21.39 -34.24
C ASP A 9 -50.29 20.74 -34.88
N GLY A 10 -50.41 19.42 -34.76
CA GLY A 10 -51.56 18.66 -35.23
C GLY A 10 -52.59 18.44 -34.12
N ASP A 11 -53.87 18.54 -34.48
CA ASP A 11 -55.02 18.50 -33.57
C ASP A 11 -55.20 17.16 -32.83
N ALA A 12 -55.69 17.25 -31.60
CA ALA A 12 -56.11 16.12 -30.78
C ALA A 12 -57.47 15.56 -31.22
N GLY A 13 -57.55 14.25 -31.41
CA GLY A 13 -58.79 13.52 -31.69
C GLY A 13 -59.47 12.96 -30.44
N ASP A 14 -60.80 12.88 -30.51
CA ASP A 14 -61.77 12.80 -29.40
C ASP A 14 -61.70 11.56 -28.48
N ALA A 15 -62.16 11.78 -27.24
CA ALA A 15 -62.34 10.75 -26.22
C ALA A 15 -63.48 9.76 -26.56
N GLY A 16 -63.21 8.47 -26.39
CA GLY A 16 -64.20 7.39 -26.54
C GLY A 16 -65.24 7.42 -25.42
N LYS A 17 -66.47 7.01 -25.74
CA LYS A 17 -67.61 6.94 -24.83
C LYS A 17 -67.51 5.71 -23.92
N ASP A 18 -67.76 5.91 -22.63
CA ASP A 18 -67.90 4.84 -21.64
C ASP A 18 -69.20 4.04 -21.89
N GLY A 19 -69.13 2.73 -21.67
CA GLY A 19 -70.25 1.79 -21.87
C GLY A 19 -71.10 1.63 -20.62
N ASP A 20 -72.39 1.35 -20.82
CA ASP A 20 -73.43 1.27 -19.78
C ASP A 20 -73.23 0.09 -18.80
N ASP A 21 -73.49 0.37 -17.52
CA ASP A 21 -73.40 -0.55 -16.40
C ASP A 21 -74.58 -1.54 -16.41
N GLY A 22 -74.30 -2.85 -16.34
CA GLY A 22 -75.30 -3.90 -16.21
C GLY A 22 -75.86 -3.97 -14.78
N GLY A 23 -77.19 -4.03 -14.66
CA GLY A 23 -77.90 -4.00 -13.37
C GLY A 23 -77.65 -5.20 -12.45
N ASP A 24 -77.74 -4.93 -11.14
CA ASP A 24 -77.50 -5.88 -10.06
C ASP A 24 -78.62 -6.93 -9.96
N GLY A 25 -78.24 -8.20 -9.81
CA GLY A 25 -79.16 -9.30 -9.55
C GLY A 25 -79.52 -9.44 -8.06
N ASP A 26 -80.73 -9.95 -7.79
CA ASP A 26 -81.26 -10.12 -6.43
C ASP A 26 -80.39 -11.01 -5.53
N ALA A 27 -80.24 -10.60 -4.26
CA ALA A 27 -79.48 -11.32 -3.25
C ALA A 27 -80.12 -12.67 -2.88
N GLY A 28 -79.35 -13.75 -3.03
CA GLY A 28 -79.69 -15.06 -2.51
C GLY A 28 -79.58 -15.10 -0.98
N LYS A 29 -80.44 -15.88 -0.31
CA LYS A 29 -80.42 -16.05 1.15
C LYS A 29 -79.16 -16.78 1.61
N ASP A 30 -78.51 -16.24 2.63
CA ASP A 30 -77.38 -16.85 3.32
C ASP A 30 -77.80 -18.19 3.97
N GLY A 31 -76.96 -19.21 3.83
CA GLY A 31 -77.11 -20.49 4.53
C GLY A 31 -76.38 -20.46 5.87
N ASP A 32 -76.91 -21.17 6.87
CA ASP A 32 -76.35 -21.22 8.23
C ASP A 32 -74.90 -21.74 8.25
N ASP A 33 -74.06 -21.06 9.03
CA ASP A 33 -72.65 -21.41 9.24
C ASP A 33 -72.52 -22.77 9.94
N GLY A 34 -71.78 -23.71 9.34
CA GLY A 34 -71.38 -24.96 10.00
C GLY A 34 -70.29 -24.68 11.04
N GLY A 35 -70.45 -25.22 12.26
CA GLY A 35 -69.54 -24.96 13.36
C GLY A 35 -68.08 -25.34 13.09
N ASP A 36 -67.16 -24.50 13.61
CA ASP A 36 -65.72 -24.69 13.51
C ASP A 36 -65.28 -25.99 14.22
N GLY A 37 -64.52 -26.83 13.53
CA GLY A 37 -63.85 -27.98 14.15
C GLY A 37 -62.66 -27.54 14.99
N ASP A 38 -62.38 -28.29 16.07
CA ASP A 38 -61.22 -28.04 16.94
C ASP A 38 -59.91 -27.94 16.16
N ALA A 39 -59.06 -26.97 16.51
CA ALA A 39 -57.73 -26.81 15.93
C ALA A 39 -56.89 -28.09 16.13
N GLY A 40 -56.41 -28.65 15.03
CA GLY A 40 -55.40 -29.70 15.05
C GLY A 40 -54.09 -29.16 15.65
N LYS A 41 -53.38 -29.98 16.41
CA LYS A 41 -52.05 -29.62 16.93
C LYS A 41 -51.09 -29.32 15.78
N ASP A 42 -50.42 -28.17 15.86
CA ASP A 42 -49.32 -27.83 14.96
C ASP A 42 -48.25 -28.93 15.05
N GLY A 43 -47.85 -29.46 13.89
CA GLY A 43 -46.72 -30.39 13.79
C GLY A 43 -45.41 -29.62 13.93
N ASP A 44 -44.41 -30.24 14.57
CA ASP A 44 -43.07 -29.66 14.74
C ASP A 44 -42.50 -29.16 13.41
N ASP A 45 -41.98 -27.94 13.42
CA ASP A 45 -41.30 -27.30 12.30
C ASP A 45 -40.17 -28.22 11.79
N GLY A 46 -40.42 -28.87 10.64
CA GLY A 46 -39.39 -29.58 9.91
C GLY A 46 -38.27 -28.61 9.54
N GLY A 47 -37.04 -28.95 9.92
CA GLY A 47 -35.84 -28.16 9.62
C GLY A 47 -35.84 -27.67 8.18
N ASP A 48 -35.48 -26.41 8.01
CA ASP A 48 -35.33 -25.67 6.77
C ASP A 48 -34.46 -26.44 5.77
N GLY A 49 -35.12 -27.31 5.01
CA GLY A 49 -34.57 -27.92 3.82
C GLY A 49 -34.18 -26.83 2.84
N TYR A 50 -32.93 -26.87 2.40
CA TYR A 50 -32.42 -26.09 1.28
C TYR A 50 -33.39 -26.19 0.09
N SER A 51 -34.25 -25.19 -0.07
CA SER A 51 -35.10 -25.05 -1.24
C SER A 51 -34.21 -24.87 -2.46
N GLY A 52 -34.33 -25.80 -3.41
CA GLY A 52 -33.63 -25.80 -4.68
C GLY A 52 -33.90 -24.54 -5.48
N GLY A 53 -32.93 -23.62 -5.49
CA GLY A 53 -32.82 -22.55 -6.48
C GLY A 53 -32.08 -23.06 -7.72
N ASN A 54 -32.81 -23.70 -8.62
CA ASN A 54 -32.33 -24.14 -9.93
C ASN A 54 -33.17 -23.47 -11.04
N ALA A 55 -32.97 -22.17 -11.21
CA ALA A 55 -33.26 -21.43 -12.44
C ALA A 55 -32.48 -20.10 -12.39
N ASN A 56 -31.64 -19.81 -13.39
CA ASN A 56 -30.86 -18.57 -13.61
C ASN A 56 -29.49 -18.37 -12.90
N ARG A 57 -28.64 -19.39 -12.71
CA ARG A 57 -27.28 -19.15 -12.16
C ARG A 57 -26.26 -18.53 -13.11
N CYS A 58 -26.52 -18.51 -14.43
CA CYS A 58 -25.57 -18.01 -15.43
C CYS A 58 -26.07 -16.79 -16.22
N ASN A 59 -27.23 -16.24 -15.86
CA ASN A 59 -27.78 -15.08 -16.55
C ASN A 59 -27.27 -13.80 -15.89
N GLY A 60 -26.33 -13.10 -16.55
CA GLY A 60 -26.01 -11.70 -16.28
C GLY A 60 -27.14 -10.75 -16.73
N GLY A 61 -28.40 -11.11 -16.43
CA GLY A 61 -29.59 -10.41 -16.86
C GLY A 61 -30.19 -9.61 -15.71
N LYS A 62 -30.06 -8.28 -15.82
CA LYS A 62 -30.68 -7.23 -14.98
C LYS A 62 -30.10 -7.00 -13.57
N GLU A 63 -28.79 -6.87 -13.46
CA GLU A 63 -28.25 -5.94 -12.46
C GLU A 63 -27.55 -4.79 -13.19
N PRO A 64 -27.82 -3.52 -12.83
CA PRO A 64 -27.26 -2.39 -13.52
C PRO A 64 -25.74 -2.38 -13.29
N TYR A 65 -25.01 -2.74 -14.33
CA TYR A 65 -23.62 -2.35 -14.51
C TYR A 65 -23.55 -0.85 -14.19
N PHE A 66 -22.86 -0.50 -13.09
CA PHE A 66 -22.89 0.80 -12.40
C PHE A 66 -24.07 1.05 -11.42
N THR A 67 -24.04 0.42 -10.24
CA THR A 67 -24.62 1.04 -9.03
C THR A 67 -23.51 1.44 -8.07
N PHE A 68 -23.02 2.67 -8.22
CA PHE A 68 -21.97 3.26 -7.37
C PHE A 68 -22.49 3.68 -5.97
N MET A 69 -23.76 3.38 -5.60
CA MET A 69 -24.46 4.04 -4.49
C MET A 69 -25.08 3.14 -3.40
N HIS A 70 -24.93 1.81 -3.45
CA HIS A 70 -25.44 0.92 -2.38
C HIS A 70 -24.37 0.10 -1.66
N ALA A 71 -23.10 0.49 -1.76
CA ALA A 71 -21.99 -0.21 -1.09
C ALA A 71 -21.68 0.32 0.32
N GLY A 72 -22.34 1.39 0.78
CA GLY A 72 -22.02 2.05 2.05
C GLY A 72 -22.42 1.25 3.29
N SER A 73 -23.55 0.53 3.26
CA SER A 73 -24.11 -0.13 4.46
C SER A 73 -23.58 -1.55 4.70
N THR A 74 -23.04 -2.22 3.68
CA THR A 74 -22.51 -3.60 3.80
C THR A 74 -20.98 -3.68 3.85
N MET A 75 -20.25 -2.61 3.51
CA MET A 75 -18.79 -2.64 3.50
C MET A 75 -18.16 -2.84 4.88
N PHE A 76 -18.86 -2.45 5.96
CA PHE A 76 -18.37 -2.50 7.34
C PHE A 76 -19.29 -3.27 8.29
N ASN A 77 -20.10 -4.22 7.79
CA ASN A 77 -21.01 -4.97 8.66
C ASN A 77 -20.24 -6.09 9.39
N PHE A 78 -19.88 -5.84 10.66
CA PHE A 78 -18.95 -6.64 11.47
C PHE A 78 -19.50 -7.96 12.06
N GLU A 79 -20.68 -8.42 11.63
CA GLU A 79 -21.43 -9.48 12.34
C GLU A 79 -20.90 -10.92 12.15
N HIS A 80 -19.90 -11.17 11.32
CA HIS A 80 -19.43 -12.53 11.06
C HIS A 80 -18.34 -13.01 12.04
N ARG A 81 -18.65 -14.04 12.85
CA ARG A 81 -17.73 -14.70 13.83
C ARG A 81 -16.32 -14.96 13.31
N GLY A 82 -16.15 -15.28 12.02
CA GLY A 82 -14.83 -15.50 11.40
C GLY A 82 -13.92 -14.26 11.38
N GLN A 83 -14.49 -13.05 11.35
CA GLN A 83 -13.72 -11.80 11.36
C GLN A 83 -13.20 -11.43 12.74
N ALA A 84 -13.99 -11.66 13.78
CA ALA A 84 -13.54 -11.45 15.15
C ALA A 84 -12.24 -12.23 15.43
N HIS A 85 -12.11 -13.44 14.89
CA HIS A 85 -10.91 -14.25 15.01
C HIS A 85 -9.71 -13.72 14.19
N ILE A 86 -9.91 -13.26 12.94
CA ILE A 86 -8.83 -12.63 12.16
C ILE A 86 -8.33 -11.38 12.86
N ILE A 87 -9.26 -10.50 13.25
CA ILE A 87 -8.99 -9.25 13.92
C ILE A 87 -8.25 -9.55 15.22
N LEU A 88 -8.72 -10.52 16.01
CA LEU A 88 -8.03 -10.96 17.22
C LEU A 88 -6.62 -11.48 16.93
N CYS A 89 -6.42 -12.33 15.92
CA CYS A 89 -5.09 -12.83 15.55
C CYS A 89 -4.14 -11.70 15.12
N VAL A 90 -4.62 -10.76 14.30
CA VAL A 90 -3.87 -9.58 13.86
C VAL A 90 -3.54 -8.69 15.06
N LEU A 91 -4.51 -8.44 15.93
CA LEU A 91 -4.32 -7.67 17.16
C LEU A 91 -3.33 -8.36 18.10
N VAL A 92 -3.41 -9.67 18.30
CA VAL A 92 -2.47 -10.43 19.13
C VAL A 92 -1.07 -10.39 18.53
N ALA A 93 -0.92 -10.54 17.21
CA ALA A 93 0.37 -10.42 16.53
C ALA A 93 0.97 -9.01 16.71
N TRP A 94 0.15 -7.97 16.58
CA TRP A 94 0.56 -6.58 16.77
C TRP A 94 0.81 -6.20 18.22
N LEU A 95 0.03 -6.73 19.17
CA LEU A 95 0.24 -6.55 20.61
C LEU A 95 1.55 -7.23 21.03
N GLY A 96 1.79 -8.45 20.57
CA GLY A 96 3.06 -9.15 20.79
C GLY A 96 4.24 -8.34 20.25
N PHE A 97 4.12 -7.81 19.03
CA PHE A 97 5.17 -6.97 18.44
C PHE A 97 5.34 -5.63 19.17
N GLY A 98 4.24 -4.99 19.56
CA GLY A 98 4.21 -3.75 20.33
C GLY A 98 4.85 -3.91 21.70
N LEU A 99 4.64 -5.04 22.37
CA LEU A 99 5.32 -5.38 23.63
C LEU A 99 6.82 -5.54 23.44
N VAL A 100 7.29 -6.13 22.34
CA VAL A 100 8.72 -6.21 22.02
C VAL A 100 9.31 -4.82 21.78
N ILE A 101 8.58 -3.94 21.06
CA ILE A 101 9.00 -2.54 20.87
C ILE A 101 9.05 -1.80 22.21
N LEU A 102 8.02 -1.94 23.05
CA LEU A 102 7.93 -1.28 24.35
C LEU A 102 9.04 -1.77 25.30
N ALA A 103 9.28 -3.09 25.35
CA ALA A 103 10.37 -3.65 26.13
C ALA A 103 11.73 -3.17 25.62
N GLY A 104 11.92 -3.09 24.30
CA GLY A 104 13.12 -2.53 23.68
C GLY A 104 13.30 -1.03 23.98
N SER A 105 12.20 -0.25 23.99
CA SER A 105 12.22 1.20 24.18
C SER A 105 12.31 1.62 25.65
N MET A 106 11.65 0.92 26.57
CA MET A 106 11.80 1.12 28.02
C MET A 106 13.22 0.73 28.49
N CYS A 107 13.86 -0.19 27.77
CA CYS A 107 15.25 -0.57 27.97
C CYS A 107 16.23 0.31 27.16
N MET A 108 15.83 1.52 26.70
CA MET A 108 16.70 2.47 25.98
C MET A 108 17.95 2.90 26.76
N GLN A 109 18.02 2.60 28.07
CA GLN A 109 19.23 2.77 28.88
C GLN A 109 20.19 1.56 28.81
N ASN A 110 19.77 0.40 28.27
CA ASN A 110 20.49 -0.88 28.22
C ASN A 110 20.34 -1.63 26.86
N VAL A 111 20.27 -0.93 25.72
CA VAL A 111 20.02 -1.49 24.35
C VAL A 111 21.17 -2.34 23.78
N GLY A 112 22.24 -2.56 24.55
CA GLY A 112 23.41 -3.32 24.13
C GLY A 112 23.14 -4.79 23.81
N VAL A 113 21.90 -5.31 23.90
CA VAL A 113 21.51 -6.67 23.51
C VAL A 113 20.91 -6.71 22.09
N LEU A 114 19.96 -5.83 21.77
CA LEU A 114 19.32 -5.81 20.44
C LEU A 114 20.27 -5.31 19.35
N HIS A 115 21.17 -4.40 19.70
CA HIS A 115 22.17 -3.85 18.78
C HIS A 115 23.43 -4.73 18.70
N ARG A 116 23.46 -5.88 19.39
CA ARG A 116 24.62 -6.79 19.32
C ARG A 116 24.86 -7.19 17.87
N PRO A 117 26.06 -6.95 17.33
CA PRO A 117 26.39 -7.40 16.00
C PRO A 117 26.35 -8.93 15.97
N LEU A 118 25.58 -9.50 15.03
CA LEU A 118 25.54 -10.94 14.79
C LEU A 118 26.63 -11.39 13.82
N ILE A 119 27.15 -10.47 13.01
CA ILE A 119 28.13 -10.75 11.97
C ILE A 119 29.52 -10.50 12.55
N PRO A 120 30.34 -11.54 12.83
CA PRO A 120 31.76 -11.34 13.04
C PRO A 120 32.40 -10.84 11.72
N PRO A 121 33.47 -10.04 11.77
CA PRO A 121 34.15 -9.59 10.55
C PRO A 121 34.50 -10.79 9.66
N GLN A 122 34.00 -10.77 8.41
CA GLN A 122 34.18 -11.88 7.49
C GLN A 122 35.66 -12.17 7.24
N ARG A 123 36.09 -13.42 7.47
CA ARG A 123 37.48 -13.87 7.18
C ARG A 123 37.78 -14.05 5.70
N LYS A 124 36.75 -14.18 4.85
CA LYS A 124 36.89 -14.30 3.38
C LYS A 124 35.90 -13.34 2.72
N GLN A 125 36.42 -12.47 1.85
CA GLN A 125 35.60 -11.63 0.99
C GLN A 125 34.89 -12.49 -0.06
N LEU A 126 33.59 -12.31 -0.20
CA LEU A 126 32.83 -12.87 -1.32
C LEU A 126 33.08 -12.04 -2.59
N PRO A 127 32.82 -12.60 -3.79
CA PRO A 127 32.78 -11.81 -5.02
C PRO A 127 31.83 -10.60 -4.86
N GLY A 128 32.16 -9.44 -5.45
CA GLY A 128 31.51 -8.15 -5.14
C GLY A 128 29.98 -8.15 -5.08
N LYS A 129 29.29 -8.78 -6.05
CA LYS A 129 27.81 -8.89 -6.01
C LYS A 129 27.29 -9.78 -4.88
N ALA A 130 27.99 -10.89 -4.59
CA ALA A 130 27.62 -11.78 -3.50
C ALA A 130 27.87 -11.11 -2.14
N GLN A 131 28.92 -10.29 -2.04
CA GLN A 131 29.18 -9.46 -0.87
C GLN A 131 28.07 -8.43 -0.64
N GLU A 132 27.65 -7.71 -1.69
CA GLU A 132 26.57 -6.72 -1.61
C GLU A 132 25.24 -7.37 -1.17
N ILE A 133 24.88 -8.52 -1.74
CA ILE A 133 23.70 -9.29 -1.34
C ILE A 133 23.83 -9.75 0.11
N TYR A 134 24.99 -10.27 0.51
CA TYR A 134 25.23 -10.69 1.88
C TYR A 134 25.03 -9.55 2.87
N GLU A 135 25.67 -8.41 2.65
CA GLU A 135 25.58 -7.24 3.53
C GLU A 135 24.17 -6.64 3.56
N MET A 136 23.40 -6.79 2.48
CA MET A 136 22.05 -6.25 2.39
C MET A 136 21.01 -7.13 3.09
N TYR A 137 21.12 -8.47 2.97
CA TYR A 137 20.07 -9.40 3.39
C TYR A 137 20.40 -10.22 4.64
N VAL A 138 21.67 -10.31 5.05
CA VAL A 138 22.04 -11.01 6.28
C VAL A 138 21.79 -10.10 7.49
N PRO A 139 21.09 -10.56 8.55
CA PRO A 139 20.82 -9.75 9.73
C PRO A 139 22.11 -9.17 10.35
N SER A 140 22.22 -7.85 10.49
CA SER A 140 23.39 -7.21 11.12
C SER A 140 23.38 -7.33 12.62
N THR A 141 22.18 -7.27 13.22
CA THR A 141 22.00 -7.23 14.67
C THR A 141 21.03 -8.31 15.12
N LEU A 142 21.03 -8.63 16.41
CA LEU A 142 20.03 -9.51 17.01
C LEU A 142 18.61 -8.99 16.76
N GLY A 143 18.42 -7.67 16.85
CA GLY A 143 17.16 -7.00 16.54
C GLY A 143 16.67 -7.23 15.11
N HIS A 144 17.56 -7.15 14.11
CA HIS A 144 17.21 -7.49 12.72
C HIS A 144 16.66 -8.90 12.60
N MET A 145 17.34 -9.87 13.22
CA MET A 145 16.97 -11.28 13.11
C MET A 145 15.59 -11.52 13.73
N ILE A 146 15.31 -10.92 14.89
CA ILE A 146 14.00 -10.98 15.54
C ILE A 146 12.91 -10.42 14.61
N VAL A 147 13.14 -9.26 13.99
CA VAL A 147 12.19 -8.66 13.05
C VAL A 147 11.94 -9.58 11.85
N ILE A 148 12.99 -10.16 11.25
CA ILE A 148 12.84 -11.08 10.12
C ILE A 148 12.03 -12.31 10.50
N LEU A 149 12.33 -12.94 11.65
CA LEU A 149 11.59 -14.10 12.14
C LEU A 149 10.12 -13.77 12.41
N TRP A 150 9.85 -12.61 13.01
CA TRP A 150 8.48 -12.14 13.23
C TRP A 150 7.73 -11.91 11.92
N VAL A 151 8.35 -11.24 10.93
CA VAL A 151 7.74 -11.01 9.61
C VAL A 151 7.43 -12.35 8.95
N VAL A 152 8.38 -13.28 8.90
CA VAL A 152 8.15 -14.62 8.30
C VAL A 152 7.02 -15.35 9.01
N GLY A 153 7.02 -15.37 10.35
CA GLY A 153 5.95 -15.98 11.14
C GLY A 153 4.57 -15.37 10.86
N TYR A 154 4.48 -14.03 10.82
CA TYR A 154 3.27 -13.31 10.48
C TYR A 154 2.75 -13.66 9.08
N LEU A 155 3.63 -13.73 8.08
CA LEU A 155 3.27 -14.08 6.71
C LEU A 155 2.78 -15.53 6.57
N VAL A 156 3.41 -16.46 7.29
CA VAL A 156 2.98 -17.87 7.36
C VAL A 156 1.61 -17.98 8.02
N LEU A 157 1.37 -17.25 9.12
CA LEU A 157 0.05 -17.20 9.76
C LEU A 157 -1.01 -16.63 8.81
N CYS A 158 -0.72 -15.57 8.07
CA CYS A 158 -1.63 -15.02 7.06
C CYS A 158 -1.99 -16.04 5.98
N PHE A 159 -1.00 -16.83 5.52
CA PHE A 159 -1.20 -17.87 4.53
C PHE A 159 -2.09 -18.99 5.07
N LEU A 160 -1.68 -19.61 6.17
CA LEU A 160 -2.33 -20.79 6.73
C LEU A 160 -3.74 -20.48 7.17
N TRP A 161 -3.95 -19.34 7.84
CA TRP A 161 -5.27 -18.93 8.29
C TRP A 161 -6.26 -18.86 7.12
N MET A 162 -5.86 -18.18 6.03
CA MET A 162 -6.74 -18.01 4.87
C MET A 162 -6.87 -19.31 4.06
N HIS A 163 -5.82 -20.11 3.96
CA HIS A 163 -5.88 -21.43 3.31
C HIS A 163 -6.93 -22.34 3.96
N GLU A 164 -6.94 -22.41 5.30
CA GLU A 164 -7.86 -23.27 6.05
C GLU A 164 -9.30 -22.74 6.07
N HIS A 165 -9.49 -21.42 6.13
CA HIS A 165 -10.82 -20.81 6.27
C HIS A 165 -11.43 -20.32 4.94
N ALA A 166 -10.77 -20.55 3.81
CA ALA A 166 -11.27 -20.15 2.51
C ALA A 166 -12.60 -20.87 2.20
N ARG A 167 -13.65 -20.09 1.91
CA ARG A 167 -14.97 -20.56 1.47
C ARG A 167 -14.97 -21.02 0.01
N ILE A 168 -13.98 -21.81 -0.39
CA ILE A 168 -13.85 -22.38 -1.73
C ILE A 168 -13.41 -23.84 -1.65
N ASN A 169 -14.12 -24.71 -2.37
CA ASN A 169 -14.02 -26.15 -2.20
C ASN A 169 -12.99 -26.81 -3.15
N ASN A 170 -12.07 -26.04 -3.72
CA ASN A 170 -10.97 -26.58 -4.54
C ASN A 170 -9.61 -26.09 -4.05
N LEU A 171 -8.59 -26.95 -4.19
CA LEU A 171 -7.24 -26.71 -3.69
C LEU A 171 -6.61 -25.44 -4.28
N VAL A 172 -6.75 -25.24 -5.61
CA VAL A 172 -6.16 -24.08 -6.31
C VAL A 172 -6.72 -22.76 -5.76
N GLY A 173 -8.03 -22.72 -5.50
CA GLY A 173 -8.71 -21.58 -4.89
C GLY A 173 -8.26 -21.34 -3.44
N LYS A 174 -8.09 -22.40 -2.64
CA LYS A 174 -7.58 -22.27 -1.25
C LYS A 174 -6.16 -21.71 -1.23
N VAL A 175 -5.27 -22.26 -2.05
CA VAL A 175 -3.90 -21.76 -2.22
C VAL A 175 -3.91 -20.32 -2.74
N GLY A 176 -4.74 -20.01 -3.73
CA GLY A 176 -4.94 -18.67 -4.25
C GLY A 176 -5.32 -17.69 -3.15
N ARG A 177 -6.33 -17.99 -2.34
CA ARG A 177 -6.74 -17.16 -1.19
C ARG A 177 -5.59 -16.99 -0.17
N GLY A 178 -4.87 -18.06 0.14
CA GLY A 178 -3.66 -18.03 0.97
C GLY A 178 -2.63 -17.02 0.48
N LEU A 179 -2.27 -17.09 -0.82
CA LEU A 179 -1.33 -16.16 -1.45
C LEU A 179 -1.82 -14.70 -1.40
N GLY A 180 -3.12 -14.47 -1.60
CA GLY A 180 -3.73 -13.14 -1.49
C GLY A 180 -3.62 -12.56 -0.08
N SER A 181 -3.92 -13.37 0.94
CA SER A 181 -3.77 -12.99 2.35
C SER A 181 -2.32 -12.70 2.73
N THR A 182 -1.38 -13.55 2.31
CA THR A 182 0.06 -13.29 2.54
C THR A 182 0.51 -12.01 1.86
N THR A 183 0.02 -11.72 0.65
CA THR A 183 0.34 -10.47 -0.04
C THR A 183 -0.26 -9.27 0.67
N ALA A 184 -1.48 -9.36 1.19
CA ALA A 184 -2.07 -8.34 2.04
C ALA A 184 -1.22 -8.11 3.31
N GLY A 185 -0.71 -9.18 3.92
CA GLY A 185 0.26 -9.11 5.02
C GLY A 185 1.55 -8.36 4.63
N LEU A 186 2.16 -8.70 3.49
CA LEU A 186 3.35 -8.02 2.98
C LEU A 186 3.11 -6.53 2.72
N LEU A 187 2.02 -6.21 2.00
CA LEU A 187 1.63 -4.84 1.68
C LEU A 187 1.32 -4.05 2.95
N SER A 188 0.77 -4.68 4.00
CA SER A 188 0.53 -4.00 5.28
C SER A 188 1.83 -3.52 5.93
N LEU A 189 2.94 -4.24 5.73
CA LEU A 189 4.23 -3.92 6.33
C LEU A 189 5.12 -3.01 5.45
N ILE A 190 4.75 -2.77 4.19
CA ILE A 190 5.62 -2.15 3.17
C ILE A 190 6.06 -0.71 3.50
N LEU A 191 5.30 -0.01 4.36
CA LEU A 191 5.59 1.36 4.81
C LEU A 191 6.57 1.44 5.99
N LEU A 192 6.74 0.34 6.74
CA LEU A 192 7.63 0.34 7.90
C LEU A 192 9.10 0.58 7.52
N PRO A 193 9.66 -0.07 6.48
CA PRO A 193 11.07 0.13 6.12
C PRO A 193 11.36 1.52 5.51
N VAL A 194 10.35 2.23 5.02
CA VAL A 194 10.52 3.59 4.46
C VAL A 194 10.30 4.71 5.48
N SER A 195 9.97 4.36 6.72
CA SER A 195 9.80 5.29 7.83
C SER A 195 11.19 5.74 8.35
N ARG A 196 11.71 6.87 7.86
CA ARG A 196 13.13 7.26 7.98
C ARG A 196 13.57 7.64 9.39
N LYS A 197 12.66 8.14 10.24
CA LYS A 197 12.87 8.43 11.67
C LYS A 197 12.11 7.42 12.55
N SER A 198 11.84 6.23 12.03
CA SER A 198 11.05 5.21 12.75
C SER A 198 11.72 4.77 14.05
N LEU A 199 10.93 4.79 15.12
CA LEU A 199 11.28 4.16 16.39
C LEU A 199 11.64 2.68 16.21
N LEU A 200 11.01 1.99 15.25
CA LEU A 200 11.27 0.58 14.98
C LEU A 200 12.71 0.37 14.48
N LEU A 201 13.14 1.14 13.48
CA LEU A 201 14.50 1.06 12.94
C LEU A 201 15.52 1.39 14.03
N ALA A 202 15.26 2.41 14.85
CA ALA A 202 16.13 2.79 15.96
C ALA A 202 16.20 1.69 17.05
N THR A 203 15.06 1.14 17.45
CA THR A 203 14.97 0.14 18.54
C THR A 203 15.71 -1.16 18.17
N PHE A 204 15.56 -1.63 16.92
CA PHE A 204 16.20 -2.86 16.46
C PHE A 204 17.59 -2.66 15.85
N GLY A 205 18.09 -1.42 15.80
CA GLY A 205 19.41 -1.09 15.26
C GLY A 205 19.50 -1.32 13.76
N ILE A 206 18.41 -1.04 13.03
CA ILE A 206 18.30 -1.22 11.58
C ILE A 206 18.76 0.03 10.82
N PRO A 207 19.89 -0.03 10.09
CA PRO A 207 20.31 1.08 9.25
C PRO A 207 19.33 1.25 8.10
N PHE A 208 19.04 2.51 7.75
CA PHE A 208 18.02 2.86 6.77
C PHE A 208 18.31 2.27 5.38
N GLU A 209 19.58 2.12 5.03
CA GLU A 209 20.07 1.54 3.78
C GLU A 209 19.62 0.08 3.60
N ARG A 210 19.60 -0.69 4.70
CA ARG A 210 19.08 -2.05 4.71
C ARG A 210 17.55 -2.06 4.70
N ALA A 211 16.92 -1.11 5.39
CA ALA A 211 15.47 -0.97 5.38
C ALA A 211 14.92 -0.64 3.97
N ILE A 212 15.54 0.29 3.23
CA ILE A 212 15.12 0.61 1.86
C ILE A 212 15.40 -0.54 0.88
N ALA A 213 16.45 -1.33 1.10
CA ALA A 213 16.65 -2.58 0.39
C ALA A 213 15.50 -3.56 0.65
N ALA A 214 15.13 -3.76 1.92
CA ALA A 214 13.99 -4.59 2.29
C ALA A 214 12.69 -4.12 1.63
N HIS A 215 12.41 -2.80 1.59
CA HIS A 215 11.23 -2.27 0.88
C HIS A 215 11.19 -2.67 -0.59
N ARG A 216 12.31 -2.57 -1.31
CA ARG A 216 12.41 -2.97 -2.73
C ARG A 216 12.13 -4.47 -2.90
N THR A 217 12.71 -5.29 -2.04
CA THR A 217 12.55 -6.75 -2.09
C THR A 217 11.13 -7.18 -1.73
N LEU A 218 10.54 -6.60 -0.68
CA LEU A 218 9.17 -6.83 -0.27
C LEU A 218 8.19 -6.38 -1.37
N GLY A 219 8.43 -5.25 -2.02
CA GLY A 219 7.60 -4.76 -3.12
C GLY A 219 7.62 -5.70 -4.33
N GLY A 220 8.82 -6.13 -4.76
CA GLY A 220 8.96 -7.11 -5.84
C GLY A 220 8.35 -8.47 -5.51
N PHE A 221 8.55 -8.96 -4.29
CA PHE A 221 7.96 -10.23 -3.84
C PHE A 221 6.43 -10.15 -3.76
N SER A 222 5.88 -9.04 -3.26
CA SER A 222 4.43 -8.78 -3.21
C SER A 222 3.82 -8.81 -4.61
N PHE A 223 4.50 -8.24 -5.62
CA PHE A 223 4.02 -8.29 -7.00
C PHE A 223 3.89 -9.72 -7.53
N TRP A 224 4.92 -10.55 -7.33
CA TRP A 224 4.88 -11.93 -7.80
C TRP A 224 3.85 -12.77 -7.06
N MET A 225 3.72 -12.59 -5.74
CA MET A 225 2.66 -13.27 -4.97
C MET A 225 1.25 -12.82 -5.38
N MET A 226 1.04 -11.52 -5.64
CA MET A 226 -0.26 -11.02 -6.14
C MET A 226 -0.57 -11.58 -7.53
N THR A 227 0.43 -11.66 -8.40
CA THR A 227 0.27 -12.26 -9.73
C THR A 227 -0.13 -13.73 -9.62
N ALA A 228 0.55 -14.50 -8.76
CA ALA A 228 0.21 -15.89 -8.49
C ALA A 228 -1.18 -16.04 -7.87
N HIS A 229 -1.58 -15.16 -6.95
CA HIS A 229 -2.93 -15.07 -6.41
C HIS A 229 -3.97 -14.88 -7.52
N GLY A 230 -3.79 -13.86 -8.37
CA GLY A 230 -4.70 -13.56 -9.48
C GLY A 230 -4.86 -14.73 -10.44
N LEU A 231 -3.75 -15.37 -10.82
CA LEU A 231 -3.75 -16.55 -11.70
C LEU A 231 -4.43 -17.76 -11.05
N ALA A 232 -4.14 -18.05 -9.78
CA ALA A 232 -4.78 -19.15 -9.05
C ALA A 232 -6.29 -18.93 -8.91
N MET A 233 -6.72 -17.70 -8.61
CA MET A 233 -8.14 -17.36 -8.56
C MET A 233 -8.80 -17.47 -9.93
N MET A 234 -8.12 -17.05 -11.01
CA MET A 234 -8.61 -17.20 -12.38
C MET A 234 -8.82 -18.67 -12.74
N ILE A 235 -7.83 -19.54 -12.50
CA ILE A 235 -7.91 -20.99 -12.75
C ILE A 235 -9.04 -21.61 -11.91
N SER A 236 -9.12 -21.24 -10.63
CA SER A 236 -10.18 -21.68 -9.74
C SER A 236 -11.57 -21.32 -10.27
N TYR A 237 -11.77 -20.10 -10.77
CA TYR A 237 -13.07 -19.71 -11.32
C TYR A 237 -13.40 -20.48 -12.60
N ILE A 238 -12.45 -20.61 -13.54
CA ILE A 238 -12.66 -21.39 -14.78
C ILE A 238 -13.06 -22.84 -14.49
N THR A 239 -12.51 -23.44 -13.44
CA THR A 239 -12.74 -24.85 -13.09
C THR A 239 -13.97 -25.07 -12.22
N VAL A 240 -14.37 -24.10 -11.40
CA VAL A 240 -15.50 -24.23 -10.48
C VAL A 240 -16.84 -23.88 -11.13
N TYR A 241 -16.90 -22.85 -11.97
CA TYR A 241 -18.17 -22.41 -12.58
C TYR A 241 -18.86 -23.44 -13.49
N PRO A 242 -18.14 -24.34 -14.20
CA PRO A 242 -18.73 -25.49 -14.88
C PRO A 242 -19.58 -26.39 -13.99
N ASN A 243 -19.20 -26.56 -12.71
CA ASN A 243 -19.98 -27.37 -11.76
C ASN A 243 -21.33 -26.74 -11.41
N TYR A 244 -21.54 -25.46 -11.72
CA TYR A 244 -22.79 -24.74 -11.54
C TYR A 244 -23.56 -24.51 -12.86
N GLY A 245 -23.17 -25.20 -13.94
CA GLY A 245 -23.80 -25.09 -15.25
C GLY A 245 -23.36 -23.88 -16.08
N CYS A 246 -22.31 -23.17 -15.68
CA CYS A 246 -21.78 -22.02 -16.42
C CYS A 246 -20.54 -22.40 -17.25
N SER A 247 -20.31 -21.73 -18.39
CA SER A 247 -19.10 -21.98 -19.18
C SER A 247 -17.83 -21.52 -18.44
N GLY A 248 -16.68 -22.14 -18.75
CA GLY A 248 -15.39 -21.66 -18.21
C GLY A 248 -15.09 -20.19 -18.54
N ALA A 249 -15.60 -19.69 -19.68
CA ALA A 249 -15.53 -18.28 -20.06
C ALA A 249 -16.24 -17.34 -19.07
N TYR A 250 -17.33 -17.81 -18.43
CA TYR A 250 -17.97 -17.07 -17.35
C TYR A 250 -17.03 -16.85 -16.16
N GLY A 251 -16.16 -17.83 -15.86
CA GLY A 251 -15.14 -17.71 -14.82
C GLY A 251 -14.09 -16.64 -15.11
N LEU A 252 -13.72 -16.45 -16.39
CA LEU A 252 -12.85 -15.36 -16.82
C LEU A 252 -13.54 -14.00 -16.66
N LEU A 253 -14.80 -13.89 -17.11
CA LEU A 253 -15.58 -12.67 -16.95
C LEU A 253 -15.75 -12.29 -15.48
N TYR A 254 -15.83 -13.28 -14.57
CA TYR A 254 -15.94 -13.02 -13.13
C TYR A 254 -14.79 -12.18 -12.55
N MET A 255 -13.58 -12.27 -13.12
CA MET A 255 -12.41 -11.48 -12.69
C MET A 255 -12.59 -9.97 -12.91
N VAL A 256 -13.44 -9.57 -13.84
CA VAL A 256 -13.70 -8.15 -14.19
C VAL A 256 -15.06 -7.67 -13.68
N ARG A 257 -15.77 -8.46 -12.87
CA ARG A 257 -17.08 -8.06 -12.32
C ARG A 257 -16.93 -7.25 -11.04
N TRP A 258 -17.85 -6.31 -10.88
CA TRP A 258 -18.06 -5.57 -9.63
C TRP A 258 -19.04 -6.32 -8.72
N ASN A 259 -18.67 -7.54 -8.32
CA ASN A 259 -19.51 -8.37 -7.46
C ASN A 259 -18.94 -8.39 -6.03
N VAL A 260 -19.70 -7.90 -5.07
CA VAL A 260 -19.31 -7.94 -3.65
C VAL A 260 -19.70 -9.30 -3.07
N VAL A 261 -18.72 -10.12 -2.67
CA VAL A 261 -18.97 -11.41 -2.00
C VAL A 261 -18.22 -11.45 -0.68
N TYR A 262 -18.91 -11.04 0.38
CA TYR A 262 -18.34 -10.92 1.71
C TYR A 262 -17.60 -12.20 2.18
N PRO A 263 -16.41 -12.11 2.79
CA PRO A 263 -15.65 -10.92 3.25
C PRO A 263 -14.66 -10.38 2.20
N HIS A 264 -14.94 -10.61 0.92
CA HIS A 264 -14.13 -10.13 -0.19
C HIS A 264 -14.96 -9.16 -1.02
N GLY A 265 -14.37 -8.04 -1.39
CA GLY A 265 -14.99 -7.17 -2.36
C GLY A 265 -14.75 -7.63 -3.80
N PRO A 266 -15.00 -6.75 -4.76
CA PRO A 266 -15.04 -7.12 -6.17
C PRO A 266 -13.67 -7.58 -6.69
N PRO A 267 -13.61 -8.68 -7.48
CA PRO A 267 -12.39 -9.10 -8.17
C PRO A 267 -11.79 -7.99 -9.06
N LEU A 268 -12.66 -7.16 -9.67
CA LEU A 268 -12.22 -6.01 -10.46
C LEU A 268 -11.35 -5.03 -9.66
N ALA A 269 -11.67 -4.77 -8.38
CA ALA A 269 -10.83 -3.92 -7.53
C ALA A 269 -9.43 -4.52 -7.32
N GLY A 270 -9.35 -5.85 -7.13
CA GLY A 270 -8.06 -6.55 -7.02
C GLY A 270 -7.24 -6.47 -8.31
N LEU A 271 -7.88 -6.60 -9.47
CA LEU A 271 -7.23 -6.43 -10.77
C LEU A 271 -6.71 -5.01 -10.97
N ILE A 272 -7.50 -3.98 -10.62
CA ILE A 272 -7.09 -2.58 -10.70
C ILE A 272 -5.89 -2.33 -9.76
N ALA A 273 -5.92 -2.84 -8.52
CA ALA A 273 -4.79 -2.75 -7.60
C ALA A 273 -3.51 -3.37 -8.21
N TRP A 274 -3.64 -4.54 -8.83
CA TRP A 274 -2.51 -5.21 -9.49
C TRP A 274 -1.96 -4.41 -10.69
N LEU A 275 -2.81 -3.76 -11.49
CA LEU A 275 -2.36 -2.88 -12.58
C LEU A 275 -1.53 -1.69 -12.06
N PHE A 276 -1.90 -1.09 -10.94
CA PHE A 276 -1.08 -0.06 -10.30
C PHE A 276 0.26 -0.62 -9.76
N MET A 277 0.30 -1.89 -9.31
CA MET A 277 1.57 -2.54 -8.97
C MET A 277 2.48 -2.73 -10.20
N VAL A 278 1.91 -3.09 -11.37
CA VAL A 278 2.66 -3.16 -12.64
C VAL A 278 3.27 -1.79 -12.97
N ILE A 279 2.47 -0.72 -12.92
CA ILE A 279 2.94 0.65 -13.19
C ILE A 279 4.07 1.02 -12.21
N THR A 280 3.93 0.66 -10.93
CA THR A 280 4.95 0.92 -9.90
C THR A 280 6.29 0.24 -10.23
N LEU A 281 6.27 -1.01 -10.71
CA LEU A 281 7.48 -1.73 -11.14
C LEU A 281 8.09 -1.16 -12.41
N MET A 282 7.26 -0.74 -13.37
CA MET A 282 7.73 -0.08 -14.59
C MET A 282 8.37 1.28 -14.27
N ALA A 283 7.76 2.07 -13.39
CA ALA A 283 8.31 3.33 -12.92
C ALA A 283 9.69 3.16 -12.27
N ALA A 284 9.94 2.05 -11.57
CA ALA A 284 11.24 1.77 -10.96
C ALA A 284 12.38 1.68 -12.00
N GLN A 285 12.10 1.30 -13.26
CA GLN A 285 13.09 1.21 -14.33
C GLN A 285 13.57 2.58 -14.81
N ILE A 286 12.70 3.60 -14.78
CA ILE A 286 13.03 4.96 -15.24
C ILE A 286 13.59 5.85 -14.13
N ARG A 287 13.71 5.36 -12.89
CA ARG A 287 14.17 6.14 -11.73
C ARG A 287 15.50 6.86 -11.96
N ARG A 288 16.43 6.25 -12.71
CA ARG A 288 17.77 6.82 -12.97
C ARG A 288 17.75 7.90 -14.06
N SER A 289 16.85 7.80 -15.03
CA SER A 289 16.74 8.76 -16.13
C SER A 289 15.81 9.92 -15.77
N ASN A 290 14.71 9.65 -15.04
CA ASN A 290 13.76 10.65 -14.60
C ASN A 290 13.26 10.35 -13.18
N TRP A 291 13.94 10.95 -12.21
CA TRP A 291 13.66 10.74 -10.79
C TRP A 291 12.32 11.38 -10.35
N GLU A 292 11.97 12.57 -10.86
CA GLU A 292 10.73 13.26 -10.49
C GLU A 292 9.50 12.45 -10.92
N LEU A 293 9.48 11.98 -12.18
CA LEU A 293 8.40 11.16 -12.70
C LEU A 293 8.26 9.84 -11.93
N PHE A 294 9.39 9.20 -11.60
CA PHE A 294 9.39 8.00 -10.77
C PHE A 294 8.69 8.25 -9.44
N VAL A 295 9.05 9.30 -8.70
CA VAL A 295 8.47 9.61 -7.39
C VAL A 295 6.97 9.85 -7.50
N VAL A 296 6.54 10.62 -8.49
CA VAL A 296 5.12 10.97 -8.69
C VAL A 296 4.31 9.73 -9.01
N LEU A 297 4.76 8.91 -9.97
CA LEU A 297 4.09 7.65 -10.31
C LEU A 297 4.05 6.72 -9.10
N HIS A 298 5.15 6.59 -8.36
CA HIS A 298 5.21 5.73 -7.18
C HIS A 298 4.23 6.18 -6.08
N VAL A 299 4.10 7.49 -5.84
CA VAL A 299 3.15 8.08 -4.87
C VAL A 299 1.71 7.83 -5.29
N ILE A 300 1.35 8.16 -6.53
CA ILE A 300 -0.01 7.99 -7.05
C ILE A 300 -0.39 6.51 -7.06
N CYS A 301 0.52 5.64 -7.50
CA CYS A 301 0.26 4.21 -7.56
C CYS A 301 0.10 3.60 -6.18
N TYR A 302 0.92 3.95 -5.18
CA TYR A 302 0.72 3.38 -3.85
C TYR A 302 -0.64 3.80 -3.26
N ILE A 303 -1.05 5.06 -3.38
CA ILE A 303 -2.37 5.51 -2.86
C ILE A 303 -3.48 4.66 -3.48
N ASN A 304 -3.41 4.42 -4.80
CA ASN A 304 -4.37 3.59 -5.50
C ASN A 304 -4.29 2.10 -5.12
N ILE A 305 -3.09 1.52 -5.02
CA ILE A 305 -2.91 0.12 -4.60
C ILE A 305 -3.62 -0.11 -3.27
N PHE A 306 -3.43 0.77 -2.29
CA PHE A 306 -4.03 0.63 -0.96
C PHE A 306 -5.55 0.84 -1.00
N PHE A 307 -6.03 1.87 -1.69
CA PHE A 307 -7.46 2.13 -1.85
C PHE A 307 -8.19 0.93 -2.48
N TRP A 308 -7.71 0.46 -3.63
CA TRP A 308 -8.30 -0.67 -4.34
C TRP A 308 -8.12 -2.00 -3.59
N ALA A 309 -7.03 -2.18 -2.84
CA ALA A 309 -6.83 -3.34 -1.98
C ALA A 309 -7.83 -3.39 -0.81
N VAL A 310 -8.15 -2.25 -0.17
CA VAL A 310 -9.20 -2.19 0.86
C VAL A 310 -10.56 -2.56 0.28
N LEU A 311 -10.89 -2.04 -0.91
CA LEU A 311 -12.13 -2.39 -1.60
C LEU A 311 -12.17 -3.88 -1.97
N HIS A 312 -11.05 -4.49 -2.37
CA HIS A 312 -10.98 -5.91 -2.71
C HIS A 312 -11.01 -6.83 -1.47
N TYR A 313 -10.42 -6.40 -0.35
CA TYR A 313 -10.29 -7.19 0.86
C TYR A 313 -10.39 -6.30 2.10
N GLN A 314 -11.58 -6.22 2.71
CA GLN A 314 -11.83 -5.25 3.80
C GLN A 314 -10.93 -5.47 5.03
N ASN A 315 -10.57 -6.73 5.33
CA ASN A 315 -9.69 -7.03 6.46
C ASN A 315 -8.27 -6.45 6.30
N PHE A 316 -7.88 -6.06 5.07
CA PHE A 316 -6.61 -5.39 4.82
C PHE A 316 -6.45 -4.12 5.68
N LEU A 317 -7.54 -3.38 5.93
CA LEU A 317 -7.48 -2.16 6.75
C LEU A 317 -7.02 -2.44 8.18
N PHE A 318 -7.45 -3.56 8.78
CA PHE A 318 -7.01 -3.97 10.11
C PHE A 318 -5.54 -4.39 10.14
N MET A 319 -5.08 -5.07 9.10
CA MET A 319 -3.67 -5.47 8.95
C MET A 319 -2.77 -4.24 8.78
N PHE A 320 -3.24 -3.26 8.00
CA PHE A 320 -2.50 -2.06 7.63
C PHE A 320 -2.60 -0.90 8.64
N GLY A 321 -3.61 -0.88 9.50
CA GLY A 321 -3.90 0.25 10.38
C GLY A 321 -2.73 0.68 11.27
N LEU A 322 -2.09 -0.26 11.98
CA LEU A 322 -0.96 0.06 12.86
C LEU A 322 0.29 0.53 12.08
N PRO A 323 0.75 -0.18 11.02
CA PRO A 323 1.80 0.33 10.13
C PRO A 323 1.54 1.72 9.57
N LEU A 324 0.28 2.00 9.17
CA LEU A 324 -0.12 3.30 8.67
C LEU A 324 0.04 4.37 9.77
N ILE A 325 -0.46 4.12 10.98
CA ILE A 325 -0.32 5.07 12.11
C ILE A 325 1.15 5.36 12.39
N MET A 326 1.99 4.32 12.44
CA MET A 326 3.43 4.47 12.68
C MET A 326 4.10 5.30 11.57
N TYR A 327 3.76 5.03 10.31
CA TYR A 327 4.26 5.81 9.17
C TYR A 327 3.76 7.26 9.21
N THR A 328 2.50 7.49 9.58
CA THR A 328 1.93 8.84 9.71
C THR A 328 2.64 9.64 10.80
N ILE A 329 2.95 9.04 11.96
CA ILE A 329 3.74 9.70 13.01
C ILE A 329 5.12 10.11 12.47
N ASP A 330 5.80 9.21 11.74
CA ASP A 330 7.08 9.50 11.09
C ASP A 330 6.97 10.65 10.07
N VAL A 331 5.95 10.64 9.21
CA VAL A 331 5.69 11.71 8.24
C VAL A 331 5.47 13.05 8.93
N VAL A 332 4.64 13.10 9.98
CA VAL A 332 4.38 14.33 10.74
C VAL A 332 5.66 14.83 11.41
N ALA A 333 6.44 13.95 12.03
CA ALA A 333 7.73 14.32 12.64
C ALA A 333 8.72 14.87 11.60
N ARG A 334 8.75 14.31 10.39
CA ARG A 334 9.58 14.78 9.27
C ARG A 334 9.10 16.13 8.75
N TRP A 335 7.80 16.33 8.63
CA TRP A 335 7.19 17.60 8.24
C TRP A 335 7.52 18.71 9.25
N VAL A 336 7.30 18.49 10.55
CA VAL A 336 7.65 19.46 11.61
C VAL A 336 9.16 19.75 11.63
N SER A 337 10.00 18.74 11.40
CA SER A 337 11.45 18.94 11.31
C SER A 337 11.88 19.78 10.10
N SER A 338 11.13 19.71 9.01
CA SER A 338 11.47 20.36 7.75
C SER A 338 10.92 21.79 7.63
N THR A 339 9.96 22.16 8.48
CA THR A 339 9.48 23.55 8.63
C THR A 339 10.37 24.40 9.54
N ARG A 340 11.30 23.80 10.29
CA ARG A 340 12.31 24.55 11.06
C ARG A 340 13.15 25.42 10.14
N GLU A 341 13.53 26.58 10.67
CA GLU A 341 14.32 27.58 9.96
C GLU A 341 15.61 26.97 9.39
N THR A 342 15.87 27.30 8.14
CA THR A 342 17.02 26.86 7.36
C THR A 342 17.52 28.09 6.61
N HIS A 343 18.83 28.36 6.67
CA HIS A 343 19.45 29.46 5.94
C HIS A 343 20.45 28.95 4.91
N LEU A 344 20.32 29.43 3.67
CA LEU A 344 21.37 29.31 2.66
C LEU A 344 22.44 30.37 2.96
N LEU A 345 23.64 29.91 3.34
CA LEU A 345 24.77 30.79 3.66
C LEU A 345 25.55 31.18 2.41
N ALA A 346 25.75 30.23 1.51
CA ALA A 346 26.41 30.48 0.23
C ALA A 346 25.94 29.47 -0.82
N LYS A 347 25.90 29.93 -2.06
CA LYS A 347 25.73 29.11 -3.25
C LYS A 347 26.88 29.40 -4.20
N GLU A 348 27.59 28.35 -4.61
CA GLU A 348 28.72 28.44 -5.54
C GLU A 348 28.48 27.48 -6.71
N VAL A 349 28.80 27.89 -7.93
CA VAL A 349 28.73 27.02 -9.11
C VAL A 349 30.15 26.74 -9.57
N ILE A 350 30.51 25.46 -9.61
CA ILE A 350 31.85 24.98 -9.99
C ILE A 350 31.71 24.16 -11.26
N THR A 351 32.43 24.55 -12.30
CA THR A 351 32.51 23.80 -13.56
C THR A 351 33.89 23.16 -13.67
N THR A 352 33.94 21.85 -13.89
CA THR A 352 35.18 21.09 -14.04
C THR A 352 35.03 20.12 -15.21
N GLY A 353 35.73 20.42 -16.33
CA GLY A 353 35.53 19.70 -17.59
C GLY A 353 34.08 19.76 -18.03
N ASP A 354 33.50 18.59 -18.35
CA ASP A 354 32.11 18.47 -18.80
C ASP A 354 31.09 18.41 -17.66
N SER A 355 31.53 18.53 -16.40
CA SER A 355 30.66 18.44 -15.22
C SER A 355 30.49 19.80 -14.55
N THR A 356 29.24 20.16 -14.28
CA THR A 356 28.89 21.34 -13.48
C THR A 356 28.28 20.91 -12.15
N LEU A 357 28.73 21.53 -11.06
CA LEU A 357 28.28 21.30 -9.69
C LEU A 357 27.74 22.59 -9.09
N THR A 358 26.61 22.51 -8.40
CA THR A 358 26.12 23.57 -7.52
C THR A 358 26.41 23.18 -6.08
N VAL A 359 27.23 23.97 -5.40
CA VAL A 359 27.59 23.78 -3.99
C VAL A 359 26.70 24.67 -3.14
N LEU A 360 25.99 24.08 -2.19
CA LEU A 360 25.14 24.81 -1.24
C LEU A 360 25.73 24.65 0.17
N LYS A 361 26.06 25.78 0.81
CA LYS A 361 26.42 25.86 2.23
C LYS A 361 25.19 26.28 3.01
N ILE A 362 24.73 25.44 3.92
CA ILE A 362 23.42 25.56 4.58
C ILE A 362 23.60 25.56 6.09
N SER A 363 22.89 26.43 6.80
CA SER A 363 22.72 26.39 8.25
C SER A 363 21.34 25.88 8.61
N LYS A 364 21.26 24.91 9.51
CA LYS A 364 20.00 24.41 10.08
C LYS A 364 20.17 24.14 11.57
N PRO A 365 19.73 25.05 12.45
CA PRO A 365 19.89 24.92 13.89
C PRO A 365 19.42 23.57 14.45
N GLY A 366 20.28 22.96 15.27
CA GLY A 366 20.05 21.67 15.91
C GLY A 366 20.20 20.45 14.99
N LEU A 367 20.66 20.61 13.75
CA LEU A 367 20.96 19.50 12.86
C LEU A 367 22.34 18.91 13.16
N ARG A 368 22.38 17.76 13.83
CA ARG A 368 23.59 16.96 14.06
C ARG A 368 23.68 15.84 13.04
N PHE A 369 24.84 15.60 12.46
CA PHE A 369 25.02 14.59 11.42
C PHE A 369 26.38 13.86 11.54
N LYS A 370 26.45 12.66 10.97
CA LYS A 370 27.64 11.81 10.92
C LYS A 370 28.13 11.65 9.48
N PRO A 371 29.41 11.29 9.26
CA PRO A 371 29.92 10.97 7.93
C PRO A 371 29.06 9.92 7.22
N GLY A 372 28.85 10.10 5.92
CA GLY A 372 28.04 9.20 5.07
C GLY A 372 26.52 9.43 5.12
N GLN A 373 26.04 10.35 5.96
CA GLN A 373 24.62 10.72 5.99
C GLN A 373 24.24 11.66 4.84
N TRP A 374 22.95 11.70 4.53
CA TRP A 374 22.36 12.49 3.45
C TRP A 374 21.10 13.22 3.94
N VAL A 375 20.66 14.21 3.18
CA VAL A 375 19.46 15.02 3.46
C VAL A 375 18.56 15.10 2.23
N LEU A 376 17.28 15.41 2.43
CA LEU A 376 16.43 15.89 1.35
C LEU A 376 16.40 17.41 1.34
N VAL A 377 16.61 17.98 0.16
CA VAL A 377 16.56 19.41 -0.09
C VAL A 377 15.31 19.71 -0.91
N LYS A 378 14.56 20.69 -0.45
CA LYS A 378 13.47 21.32 -1.19
C LYS A 378 13.77 22.81 -1.33
N ALA A 379 13.76 23.32 -2.54
CA ALA A 379 13.88 24.75 -2.81
C ALA A 379 12.50 25.33 -3.11
N ARG A 380 12.07 26.31 -2.31
CA ARG A 380 10.89 27.13 -2.54
C ARG A 380 11.12 27.97 -3.79
N GLY A 381 10.13 28.08 -4.65
CA GLY A 381 10.22 28.84 -5.90
C GLY A 381 10.75 28.07 -7.11
N LEU A 382 11.37 26.89 -6.93
CA LEU A 382 11.71 26.02 -8.06
C LEU A 382 10.53 25.15 -8.45
N SER A 383 10.13 25.23 -9.73
CA SER A 383 9.15 24.31 -10.31
C SER A 383 9.70 22.87 -10.25
N SER A 384 8.90 21.98 -9.69
CA SER A 384 9.20 20.56 -9.55
C SER A 384 7.91 19.79 -9.32
N ILE A 385 7.77 18.63 -9.97
CA ILE A 385 6.64 17.73 -9.70
C ILE A 385 6.88 16.96 -8.40
N ALA A 386 8.16 16.75 -8.01
CA ALA A 386 8.57 16.05 -6.80
C ALA A 386 9.52 16.94 -5.97
N PRO A 387 9.03 17.68 -4.96
CA PRO A 387 9.77 18.82 -4.40
C PRO A 387 11.04 18.46 -3.59
N TRP A 388 11.25 17.20 -3.21
CA TRP A 388 12.27 16.78 -2.23
C TRP A 388 13.38 15.93 -2.85
N HIS A 389 14.57 16.49 -3.06
CA HIS A 389 15.67 15.80 -3.74
C HIS A 389 16.77 15.33 -2.76
N PRO A 390 17.27 14.08 -2.87
CA PRO A 390 18.27 13.53 -1.95
C PRO A 390 19.70 13.94 -2.31
N PHE A 391 20.48 14.39 -1.32
CA PHE A 391 21.89 14.73 -1.48
C PHE A 391 22.72 14.30 -0.26
N SER A 392 23.90 13.73 -0.51
CA SER A 392 24.86 13.39 0.53
C SER A 392 25.44 14.66 1.17
N ILE A 393 25.63 14.63 2.49
CA ILE A 393 26.35 15.69 3.20
C ILE A 393 27.84 15.50 2.90
N SER A 394 28.48 16.54 2.38
CA SER A 394 29.87 16.51 1.92
C SER A 394 30.83 17.29 2.82
N SER A 395 30.37 17.78 3.97
CA SER A 395 31.16 18.46 5.00
C SER A 395 31.27 17.59 6.26
N PHE A 396 32.20 17.92 7.16
CA PHE A 396 32.20 17.38 8.53
C PHE A 396 31.55 18.35 9.52
N GLU A 397 31.05 17.84 10.64
CA GLU A 397 30.41 18.65 11.66
C GLU A 397 31.40 19.67 12.26
N GLY A 398 31.03 20.95 12.25
CA GLY A 398 31.87 22.04 12.74
C GLY A 398 32.84 22.63 11.71
N GLN A 399 32.93 22.09 10.48
CA GLN A 399 33.82 22.61 9.43
C GLN A 399 33.59 24.10 9.11
N HIS A 400 32.34 24.54 9.14
CA HIS A 400 31.93 25.91 8.77
C HIS A 400 31.14 26.61 9.89
N GLY A 401 31.30 26.15 11.14
CA GLY A 401 30.54 26.60 12.29
C GLY A 401 29.48 25.61 12.77
N VAL A 402 28.83 25.94 13.88
CA VAL A 402 27.81 25.09 14.50
C VAL A 402 26.59 24.98 13.58
N ASP A 403 26.02 23.78 13.45
CA ASP A 403 24.80 23.51 12.69
C ASP A 403 24.87 23.86 11.19
N THR A 404 26.08 23.87 10.62
CA THR A 404 26.31 24.11 9.19
C THR A 404 26.72 22.83 8.47
N PHE A 405 26.29 22.71 7.21
CA PHE A 405 26.69 21.60 6.35
C PHE A 405 26.70 22.01 4.87
N THR A 406 27.41 21.23 4.06
CA THR A 406 27.55 21.45 2.62
C THR A 406 26.97 20.28 1.85
N VAL A 407 26.29 20.57 0.73
CA VAL A 407 25.87 19.58 -0.27
C VAL A 407 26.40 19.96 -1.65
N HIS A 408 26.84 18.95 -2.41
CA HIS A 408 27.24 19.10 -3.80
C HIS A 408 26.16 18.51 -4.71
N VAL A 409 25.58 19.35 -5.56
CA VAL A 409 24.50 18.98 -6.47
C VAL A 409 25.03 18.92 -7.89
N LYS A 410 25.02 17.73 -8.50
CA LYS A 410 25.39 17.56 -9.91
C LYS A 410 24.29 18.11 -10.82
N ASP A 411 24.69 18.95 -11.78
CA ASP A 411 23.81 19.42 -12.84
C ASP A 411 23.45 18.24 -13.78
N MET A 412 22.16 18.00 -13.97
CA MET A 412 21.62 16.92 -14.81
C MET A 412 20.99 17.47 -16.11
N GLY A 413 21.15 18.76 -16.41
CA GLY A 413 20.62 19.44 -17.59
C GLY A 413 19.56 20.48 -17.26
N THR A 414 19.32 21.40 -18.19
CA THR A 414 18.46 22.59 -18.03
C THR A 414 17.01 22.26 -17.66
N ASP A 415 16.46 21.17 -18.20
CA ASP A 415 15.08 20.75 -17.95
C ASP A 415 14.89 20.00 -16.62
N THR A 416 15.97 19.79 -15.87
CA THR A 416 15.93 19.09 -14.58
C THR A 416 15.84 20.06 -13.41
N TRP A 417 15.41 19.56 -12.25
CA TRP A 417 15.42 20.35 -11.02
C TRP A 417 16.82 20.86 -10.67
N THR A 418 17.88 20.06 -10.92
CA THR A 418 19.25 20.46 -10.58
C THR A 418 19.81 21.53 -11.54
N GLY A 419 19.40 21.53 -12.81
CA GLY A 419 19.69 22.62 -13.75
C GLY A 419 19.00 23.92 -13.36
N ARG A 420 17.69 23.87 -13.03
CA ARG A 420 16.96 25.03 -12.50
C ARG A 420 17.55 25.55 -11.18
N LEU A 421 17.99 24.64 -10.31
CA LEU A 421 18.69 25.01 -9.07
C LEU A 421 19.97 25.79 -9.38
N ARG A 422 20.76 25.35 -10.35
CA ARG A 422 21.98 26.06 -10.79
C ARG A 422 21.67 27.48 -11.26
N GLU A 423 20.64 27.66 -12.08
CA GLU A 423 20.27 28.96 -12.66
C GLU A 423 19.57 29.91 -11.68
N SER A 424 18.92 29.39 -10.63
CA SER A 424 18.13 30.21 -9.71
C SER A 424 18.95 31.12 -8.77
N GLU A 425 18.42 32.30 -8.44
CA GLU A 425 18.96 33.14 -7.38
C GLU A 425 18.26 32.82 -6.05
N LEU A 426 18.66 31.72 -5.40
CA LEU A 426 18.13 31.37 -4.09
C LEU A 426 18.66 32.31 -3.00
N SER A 427 17.79 32.70 -2.08
CA SER A 427 18.09 33.59 -0.96
C SER A 427 17.71 32.96 0.39
N GLY A 428 18.43 33.37 1.45
CA GLY A 428 18.08 33.16 2.86
C GLY A 428 17.31 31.87 3.18
N THR A 429 15.98 31.97 3.28
CA THR A 429 15.05 30.92 3.75
C THR A 429 14.36 30.12 2.64
N ASP A 430 14.87 30.17 1.41
CA ASP A 430 14.26 29.49 0.27
C ASP A 430 14.45 27.98 0.32
N LEU A 431 15.25 27.45 1.24
CA LEU A 431 15.48 26.02 1.39
C LEU A 431 14.71 25.43 2.57
N GLN A 432 14.15 24.24 2.35
CA GLN A 432 13.68 23.34 3.40
C GLN A 432 14.51 22.06 3.36
N ILE A 433 14.81 21.54 4.55
CA ILE A 433 15.70 20.39 4.72
C ILE A 433 15.04 19.35 5.61
N GLU A 434 14.98 18.12 5.12
CA GLU A 434 14.55 16.92 5.85
C GLU A 434 15.78 16.03 6.09
N GLY A 435 16.03 15.62 7.33
CA GLY A 435 17.16 14.75 7.69
C GLY A 435 17.85 15.11 9.01
N PRO A 436 19.10 14.65 9.22
CA PRO A 436 19.86 13.79 8.31
C PRO A 436 19.30 12.36 8.30
N PHE A 437 19.65 11.61 7.26
CA PHE A 437 19.25 10.24 7.05
C PHE A 437 20.46 9.37 6.73
N GLY A 438 20.26 8.07 6.94
CA GLY A 438 21.28 7.07 6.70
C GLY A 438 22.26 6.91 7.85
N SER A 439 23.08 5.88 7.75
CA SER A 439 24.17 5.62 8.70
C SER A 439 25.19 4.71 8.04
N LEU A 440 26.48 4.92 8.32
CA LEU A 440 27.49 3.94 7.97
C LEU A 440 27.12 2.60 8.62
N SER A 441 27.04 1.55 7.80
CA SER A 441 26.80 0.17 8.26
C SER A 441 27.93 -0.39 9.12
N LEU A 442 29.08 0.29 9.14
CA LEU A 442 30.30 -0.07 9.81
C LEU A 442 30.75 1.04 10.76
N ASP A 443 31.07 0.70 12.00
CA ASP A 443 31.77 1.61 12.91
C ASP A 443 33.27 1.64 12.56
N VAL A 444 33.65 2.66 11.79
CA VAL A 444 35.02 2.86 11.31
C VAL A 444 36.00 3.08 12.48
N SER A 445 35.53 3.60 13.62
CA SER A 445 36.38 3.91 14.77
C SER A 445 36.96 2.67 15.47
N GLY A 446 36.32 1.51 15.29
CA GLY A 446 36.77 0.22 15.82
C GLY A 446 37.94 -0.41 15.07
N TYR A 447 38.40 0.18 13.96
CA TYR A 447 39.43 -0.40 13.10
C TYR A 447 40.75 0.38 13.17
N LYS A 448 41.87 -0.34 13.34
CA LYS A 448 43.22 0.26 13.33
C LYS A 448 43.62 0.79 11.95
N THR A 449 43.16 0.13 10.88
CA THR A 449 43.47 0.50 9.49
C THR A 449 42.20 0.39 8.66
N VAL A 450 41.94 1.41 7.85
CA VAL A 450 40.74 1.52 7.02
C VAL A 450 41.19 1.86 5.60
N PHE A 451 40.72 1.09 4.63
CA PHE A 451 40.92 1.37 3.20
C PHE A 451 39.63 1.98 2.65
N LEU A 452 39.69 3.25 2.25
CA LEU A 452 38.58 3.94 1.62
C LEU A 452 38.75 3.85 0.09
N VAL A 453 37.86 3.11 -0.57
CA VAL A 453 37.83 2.98 -2.02
C VAL A 453 36.65 3.79 -2.55
N ALA A 454 36.93 4.79 -3.38
CA ALA A 454 35.90 5.58 -4.05
C ALA A 454 35.81 5.17 -5.53
N GLY A 455 34.62 4.80 -5.98
CA GLY A 455 34.27 4.59 -7.38
C GLY A 455 33.11 5.52 -7.74
N GLY A 456 33.15 6.12 -8.92
CA GLY A 456 32.19 7.15 -9.35
C GLY A 456 30.71 6.74 -9.24
N ILE A 457 29.83 7.74 -9.39
CA ILE A 457 28.37 7.61 -9.31
C ILE A 457 27.68 7.48 -10.67
#